data_AF-A0A197K6K4-F1
#
_entry.id   AF-A0A197K6K4-F1
#
_cell.length_a   1.000
_cell.length_b   1.000
_cell.length_c   1.000
_cell.angle_alpha   90.00
_cell.angle_beta   90.00
_cell.angle_gamma   90.00
#
_symmetry.space_group_name_H-M   'P 1'
#
loop_
_entity.id
_entity.type
_entity.pdbx_description
1 polymer ?
#
loop_
_entity_poly.entity_id
_entity_poly.type
_entity_poly.pdbx_seq_one_letter_code
_entity_poly.pdbx_strand_id
1 'polypeptide(L)'
;MSYPVPVYPRPCLAADEDNNALFLLGVSPTGIGKMESSYVSLANINSPSVKPLGSQTDVDSWATNAPKACFTYPADVHPNSPIMLVQYGTFKTYMSIMNANGVFTQATLFVGTAFMSPRQFAMVGDSGDFAWFVAQTNVTDPTTKSNWFGVRLNFTTGLGSYIDPGIGTIPTSTPLLSVGTYGSTPTTAWQGNNVVFDTQGGGYIYPTVGALDQVSHVITQSAAKSVTMSGISLTADSIPVTMEGTGYILDKAADGSTALYSITPSQSSTLQRVTRTGGAPAFNPSMVAVACNKMIVTYSMVNTTTAYFNTFDTTTNTWAGLGLVGVPGYSDNSGGGKSSTSLGAIIGGAVGGLVVIALVAFLFIRNRRKKTVGKKDIDGHGAMNGKADDHQTPHVYTYVPETVPVPIVQQPVFFDPHQQQQQVVAAQAAYYDPNAVVYDQNAAAALNVYDPNANIYDQNTHIYDQGLNTYEAPGAGAYPPPPPASAGTPYSPVPPSPYQDPAMSPTYSSQATKTGSPAPANPQFVNPEAYVSPKGIGSPQYVEAREYKVEAKPSNEPEYYRP
;
A
#
# COMPACT_ATOMS: atom_id res chain seq x y z
N MET A 1 21.35 22.49 12.87
CA MET A 1 22.22 21.73 11.92
C MET A 1 21.38 20.59 11.38
N SER A 2 21.30 20.41 10.06
CA SER A 2 20.61 19.23 9.48
C SER A 2 21.54 18.04 9.57
N TYR A 3 21.05 16.90 10.06
CA TYR A 3 21.79 15.65 9.97
C TYR A 3 21.80 15.16 8.52
N PRO A 4 22.87 14.49 8.07
CA PRO A 4 22.85 13.80 6.78
C PRO A 4 21.80 12.68 6.80
N VAL A 5 21.27 12.33 5.63
CA VAL A 5 20.38 11.17 5.49
C VAL A 5 21.15 9.90 5.84
N PRO A 6 20.70 9.10 6.83
CA PRO A 6 21.34 7.85 7.18
C PRO A 6 21.35 6.87 6.01
N VAL A 7 22.41 6.08 5.93
CA VAL A 7 22.61 5.08 4.87
C VAL A 7 22.38 3.69 5.44
N TYR A 8 21.20 3.13 5.18
CA TYR A 8 20.83 1.78 5.60
C TYR A 8 20.79 0.82 4.39
N PRO A 9 21.49 -0.33 4.43
CA PRO A 9 21.52 -1.29 3.31
C PRO A 9 20.15 -1.88 2.97
N ARG A 10 19.35 -2.17 4.01
CA ARG A 10 17.98 -2.68 3.93
C ARG A 10 17.09 -1.87 4.88
N PRO A 11 16.71 -0.63 4.51
CA PRO A 11 15.82 0.18 5.33
C PRO A 11 14.38 -0.31 5.22
N CYS A 12 13.51 0.28 6.04
CA CYS A 12 12.10 0.42 5.70
C CYS A 12 11.61 1.84 5.99
N LEU A 13 10.49 2.19 5.35
CA LEU A 13 9.85 3.50 5.47
C LEU A 13 8.44 3.32 6.03
N ALA A 14 8.06 4.19 6.95
CA ALA A 14 6.68 4.38 7.38
C ALA A 14 6.30 5.85 7.14
N ALA A 15 5.10 6.10 6.62
CA ALA A 15 4.60 7.47 6.46
C ALA A 15 4.35 8.13 7.83
N ASP A 16 4.37 9.45 7.87
CA ASP A 16 3.87 10.21 9.00
C ASP A 16 2.41 10.62 8.76
N GLU A 17 1.67 10.90 9.83
CA GLU A 17 0.24 11.25 9.76
C GLU A 17 0.00 12.53 8.95
N ASP A 18 0.91 13.50 9.05
CA ASP A 18 0.84 14.77 8.35
C ASP A 18 1.14 14.67 6.85
N ASN A 19 1.52 13.48 6.37
CA ASN A 19 1.85 13.18 4.98
C ASN A 19 2.95 14.05 4.34
N ASN A 20 3.71 14.78 5.15
CA ASN A 20 4.83 15.63 4.73
C ASN A 20 6.16 15.17 5.33
N ALA A 21 6.15 14.02 5.99
CA ALA A 21 7.30 13.40 6.59
C ALA A 21 7.18 11.89 6.55
N LEU A 22 8.27 11.23 6.93
CA LEU A 22 8.32 9.79 7.09
C LEU A 22 9.28 9.40 8.22
N PHE A 23 9.16 8.16 8.65
CA PHE A 23 10.11 7.49 9.51
C PHE A 23 10.99 6.59 8.65
N LEU A 24 12.30 6.82 8.70
CA LEU A 24 13.32 5.98 8.10
C LEU A 24 13.91 5.09 9.19
N LEU A 25 13.72 3.78 9.06
CA LEU A 25 14.25 2.79 9.99
C LEU A 25 15.26 1.88 9.27
N GLY A 26 16.29 1.47 9.98
CA GLY A 26 17.27 0.52 9.45
C GLY A 26 18.35 0.19 10.45
N VAL A 27 19.16 -0.82 10.12
CA VAL A 27 20.32 -1.21 10.92
C VAL A 27 21.55 -0.57 10.31
N SER A 28 22.30 0.18 11.13
CA SER A 28 23.53 0.84 10.69
C SER A 28 24.56 -0.19 10.19
N PRO A 29 25.27 0.07 9.07
CA PRO A 29 26.39 -0.77 8.64
C PRO A 29 27.50 -0.91 9.67
N THR A 30 27.65 0.08 10.56
CA THR A 30 28.72 0.11 11.59
C THR A 30 28.24 -0.38 12.95
N GLY A 31 26.93 -0.52 13.15
CA GLY A 31 26.32 -0.94 14.42
C GLY A 31 25.63 -2.29 14.27
N ILE A 32 26.36 -3.38 14.54
CA ILE A 32 25.79 -4.73 14.54
C ILE A 32 24.63 -4.79 15.53
N GLY A 33 23.46 -5.28 15.09
CA GLY A 33 22.27 -5.37 15.93
C GLY A 33 21.61 -4.03 16.27
N LYS A 34 22.15 -2.90 15.83
CA LYS A 34 21.64 -1.58 16.21
C LYS A 34 20.61 -1.08 15.18
N MET A 35 19.34 -1.29 15.48
CA MET A 35 18.22 -0.67 14.79
C MET A 35 18.17 0.82 15.15
N GLU A 36 18.10 1.67 14.15
CA GLU A 36 18.03 3.13 14.31
C GLU A 36 16.78 3.66 13.60
N SER A 37 16.26 4.76 14.12
CA SER A 37 15.12 5.48 13.54
C SER A 37 15.43 6.95 13.39
N SER A 38 14.98 7.51 12.27
CA SER A 38 15.06 8.94 12.00
C SER A 38 13.73 9.44 11.44
N TYR A 39 13.31 10.60 11.91
CA TYR A 39 12.24 11.37 11.30
C TYR A 39 12.82 12.18 10.13
N VAL A 40 12.17 12.12 8.97
CA VAL A 40 12.61 12.81 7.76
C VAL A 40 11.48 13.69 7.26
N SER A 41 11.66 15.00 7.35
CA SER A 41 10.72 15.95 6.77
C SER A 41 10.98 16.11 5.28
N LEU A 42 9.92 16.00 4.48
CA LEU A 42 9.92 16.12 3.02
C LEU A 42 9.45 17.51 2.55
N ALA A 43 9.32 18.48 3.45
CA ALA A 43 8.91 19.86 3.12
C ALA A 43 9.77 20.47 2.00
N ASN A 44 11.04 20.04 1.89
CA ASN A 44 11.86 20.23 0.71
C ASN A 44 12.48 18.89 0.30
N ILE A 45 11.89 18.22 -0.70
CA ILE A 45 12.37 16.92 -1.19
C ILE A 45 13.81 16.96 -1.72
N ASN A 46 14.30 18.12 -2.14
CA ASN A 46 15.67 18.30 -2.62
C ASN A 46 16.67 18.54 -1.48
N SER A 47 16.20 18.78 -0.26
CA SER A 47 17.04 18.94 0.92
C SER A 47 16.24 18.52 2.16
N PRO A 48 15.94 17.21 2.28
CA PRO A 48 15.12 16.72 3.38
C PRO A 48 15.85 16.97 4.70
N SER A 49 15.11 17.39 5.71
CA SER A 49 15.68 17.58 7.04
C SER A 49 15.50 16.31 7.85
N VAL A 50 16.58 15.87 8.49
CA VAL A 50 16.62 14.61 9.24
C VAL A 50 16.82 14.90 10.72
N LYS A 51 16.01 14.24 11.55
CA LYS A 51 16.09 14.25 13.00
C LYS A 51 16.19 12.81 13.51
N PRO A 52 17.33 12.39 14.08
CA PRO A 52 17.42 11.11 14.79
C PRO A 52 16.37 11.05 15.92
N LEU A 53 15.67 9.93 16.03
CA LEU A 53 14.64 9.74 17.07
C LEU A 53 15.12 8.82 18.17
N GLY A 54 15.50 7.59 17.83
CA GLY A 54 15.93 6.60 18.80
C GLY A 54 16.62 5.41 18.15
N SER A 55 17.13 4.51 19.00
CA SER A 55 17.76 3.27 18.57
C SER A 55 17.53 2.15 19.57
N GLN A 56 17.52 0.92 19.09
CA GLN A 56 17.51 -0.30 19.89
C GLN A 56 18.66 -1.20 19.45
N THR A 57 19.38 -1.77 20.40
CA THR A 57 20.42 -2.77 20.11
C THR A 57 19.94 -4.15 20.53
N ASP A 58 19.82 -5.04 19.56
CA ASP A 58 19.53 -6.46 19.76
C ASP A 58 20.23 -7.23 18.63
N VAL A 59 21.38 -7.83 18.96
CA VAL A 59 22.24 -8.52 17.99
C VAL A 59 21.66 -9.83 17.49
N ASP A 60 20.74 -10.43 18.24
CA ASP A 60 20.09 -11.69 17.88
C ASP A 60 18.86 -11.45 17.00
N SER A 61 18.22 -10.30 17.15
CA SER A 61 17.01 -9.94 16.40
C SER A 61 17.31 -9.14 15.14
N TRP A 62 18.27 -8.21 15.16
CA TRP A 62 18.45 -7.24 14.07
C TRP A 62 19.70 -7.50 13.22
N ALA A 63 19.49 -7.66 11.92
CA ALA A 63 20.56 -7.89 10.96
C ALA A 63 20.62 -6.77 9.91
N THR A 64 21.83 -6.29 9.62
CA THR A 64 22.10 -5.21 8.65
C THR A 64 21.54 -5.52 7.26
N ASN A 65 21.70 -6.77 6.82
CA ASN A 65 21.35 -7.20 5.46
C ASN A 65 20.00 -7.90 5.34
N ALA A 66 19.27 -8.07 6.45
CA ALA A 66 17.93 -8.67 6.42
C ALA A 66 16.91 -7.69 5.85
N PRO A 67 16.02 -8.11 4.92
CA PRO A 67 14.91 -7.29 4.44
C PRO A 67 14.00 -6.84 5.59
N LYS A 68 13.44 -5.64 5.46
CA LYS A 68 12.55 -5.05 6.47
C LYS A 68 11.34 -4.43 5.80
N ALA A 69 10.23 -4.42 6.52
CA ALA A 69 9.04 -3.64 6.18
C ALA A 69 8.60 -2.87 7.42
N CYS A 70 8.07 -1.68 7.17
CA CYS A 70 7.55 -0.79 8.20
C CYS A 70 6.10 -0.50 7.81
N PHE A 71 5.19 -0.56 8.78
CA PHE A 71 3.78 -0.25 8.58
C PHE A 71 3.38 0.81 9.59
N THR A 72 2.68 1.83 9.11
CA THR A 72 2.14 2.89 9.97
C THR A 72 0.92 2.40 10.72
N TYR A 73 0.70 2.98 11.90
CA TYR A 73 -0.55 2.78 12.61
C TYR A 73 -1.71 3.15 11.67
N PRO A 74 -2.70 2.27 11.54
CA PRO A 74 -3.77 2.51 10.58
C PRO A 74 -4.88 3.42 11.07
N ALA A 75 -5.09 3.56 12.39
CA ALA A 75 -6.18 4.39 12.90
C ALA A 75 -5.86 5.88 12.85
N ASP A 76 -6.93 6.69 12.88
CA ASP A 76 -6.88 8.16 12.83
C ASP A 76 -5.89 8.76 13.85
N VAL A 77 -5.25 9.88 13.45
CA VAL A 77 -4.37 10.77 14.22
C VAL A 77 -4.19 10.36 15.69
N HIS A 78 -3.17 9.56 15.97
CA HIS A 78 -2.80 9.18 17.31
C HIS A 78 -1.53 9.91 17.73
N PRO A 79 -1.56 10.63 18.88
CA PRO A 79 -0.34 11.17 19.45
C PRO A 79 0.63 10.01 19.67
N ASN A 80 1.83 10.14 19.09
CA ASN A 80 2.87 9.12 19.18
C ASN A 80 2.51 7.79 18.49
N SER A 81 1.87 7.86 17.31
CA SER A 81 1.46 6.70 16.53
C SER A 81 2.52 5.59 16.43
N PRO A 82 2.16 4.34 16.74
CA PRO A 82 3.07 3.21 16.66
C PRO A 82 3.36 2.82 15.20
N ILE A 83 4.56 2.36 14.96
CA ILE A 83 5.03 1.87 13.66
C ILE A 83 5.46 0.43 13.87
N MET A 84 4.81 -0.46 13.13
CA MET A 84 5.15 -1.88 13.15
C MET A 84 6.36 -2.12 12.26
N LEU A 85 7.47 -2.53 12.86
CA LEU A 85 8.68 -2.94 12.19
C LEU A 85 8.70 -4.47 12.09
N VAL A 86 8.87 -4.99 10.87
CA VAL A 86 9.01 -6.43 10.60
C VAL A 86 10.32 -6.68 9.89
N GLN A 87 11.19 -7.52 10.46
CA GLN A 87 12.38 -8.02 9.80
C GLN A 87 12.18 -9.46 9.34
N TYR A 88 12.48 -9.70 8.07
CA TYR A 88 12.34 -10.98 7.40
C TYR A 88 13.70 -11.68 7.40
N GLY A 89 13.71 -12.94 7.80
CA GLY A 89 14.91 -13.77 7.84
C GLY A 89 14.62 -15.19 7.39
N THR A 90 15.69 -15.93 7.08
CA THR A 90 15.58 -17.34 6.76
C THR A 90 15.13 -18.07 8.02
N PHE A 91 13.88 -18.55 8.05
CA PHE A 91 13.24 -19.27 9.16
C PHE A 91 12.89 -18.46 10.41
N LYS A 92 13.13 -17.14 10.44
CA LYS A 92 12.77 -16.29 11.57
C LYS A 92 12.19 -14.96 11.08
N THR A 93 11.12 -14.51 11.72
CA THR A 93 10.60 -13.15 11.57
C THR A 93 10.62 -12.47 12.92
N TYR A 94 11.26 -11.31 12.98
CA TYR A 94 11.27 -10.47 14.16
C TYR A 94 10.36 -9.27 13.96
N MET A 95 9.66 -8.90 15.02
CA MET A 95 8.76 -7.77 15.04
C MET A 95 9.07 -6.86 16.21
N SER A 96 8.90 -5.56 16.04
CA SER A 96 8.96 -4.58 17.12
C SER A 96 8.02 -3.44 16.78
N ILE A 97 7.47 -2.80 17.81
CA ILE A 97 6.72 -1.57 17.67
C ILE A 97 7.67 -0.43 18.02
N MET A 98 7.81 0.52 17.10
CA MET A 98 8.48 1.78 17.35
C MET A 98 7.43 2.88 17.44
N ASN A 99 7.39 3.61 18.53
CA ASN A 99 6.55 4.78 18.63
C ASN A 99 7.17 5.99 17.89
N ALA A 100 6.35 6.95 17.43
CA ALA A 100 6.84 8.13 16.71
C ALA A 100 7.89 8.97 17.48
N ASN A 101 7.95 8.85 18.81
CA ASN A 101 8.99 9.45 19.65
C ASN A 101 10.35 8.72 19.63
N GLY A 102 10.47 7.60 18.89
CA GLY A 102 11.69 6.80 18.77
C GLY A 102 11.85 5.69 19.81
N VAL A 103 10.86 5.45 20.68
CA VAL A 103 10.89 4.36 21.67
C VAL A 103 10.48 3.04 21.01
N PHE A 104 11.37 2.05 21.07
CA PHE A 104 11.13 0.69 20.58
C PHE A 104 10.64 -0.24 21.70
N THR A 105 9.70 -1.12 21.39
CA THR A 105 9.43 -2.30 22.21
C THR A 105 10.51 -3.35 21.97
N GLN A 106 10.67 -4.28 22.92
CA GLN A 106 11.54 -5.44 22.71
C GLN A 106 11.15 -6.18 21.41
N ALA A 107 12.15 -6.63 20.66
CA ALA A 107 11.92 -7.44 19.47
C ALA A 107 11.31 -8.79 19.88
N THR A 108 10.20 -9.15 19.26
CA THR A 108 9.50 -10.41 19.47
C THR A 108 9.66 -11.31 18.25
N LEU A 109 10.04 -12.56 18.47
CA LEU A 109 10.10 -13.58 17.43
C LEU A 109 8.69 -14.11 17.14
N PHE A 110 8.32 -14.18 15.86
CA PHE A 110 7.17 -14.96 15.43
C PHE A 110 7.56 -16.46 15.45
N VAL A 111 7.15 -17.18 16.49
CA VAL A 111 7.57 -18.58 16.69
C VAL A 111 6.87 -19.50 15.70
N GLY A 112 7.62 -20.43 15.10
CA GLY A 112 7.07 -21.52 14.29
C GLY A 112 6.65 -21.14 12.86
N THR A 113 6.68 -19.87 12.47
CA THR A 113 6.35 -19.42 11.11
C THR A 113 7.16 -18.17 10.76
N ALA A 114 7.87 -18.21 9.65
CA ALA A 114 8.61 -17.07 9.13
C ALA A 114 8.02 -16.59 7.81
N PHE A 115 7.89 -15.28 7.67
CA PHE A 115 7.48 -14.64 6.42
C PHE A 115 8.64 -14.65 5.43
N MET A 116 8.35 -15.03 4.20
CA MET A 116 9.37 -15.26 3.16
C MET A 116 10.04 -13.96 2.69
N SER A 117 9.27 -12.89 2.51
CA SER A 117 9.76 -11.65 1.93
C SER A 117 8.79 -10.49 2.19
N PRO A 118 9.27 -9.24 2.33
CA PRO A 118 8.40 -8.07 2.32
C PRO A 118 7.62 -7.92 1.00
N ARG A 119 8.12 -8.50 -0.11
CA ARG A 119 7.41 -8.47 -1.40
C ARG A 119 6.18 -9.38 -1.43
N GLN A 120 6.06 -10.32 -0.49
CA GLN A 120 4.99 -11.31 -0.39
C GLN A 120 4.19 -11.13 0.91
N PHE A 121 4.18 -9.90 1.44
CA PHE A 121 3.53 -9.51 2.69
C PHE A 121 2.72 -8.24 2.43
N ALA A 122 1.43 -8.39 2.14
CA ALA A 122 0.57 -7.28 1.73
C ALA A 122 -0.46 -6.95 2.81
N MET A 123 -0.57 -5.67 3.15
CA MET A 123 -1.64 -5.15 4.02
C MET A 123 -2.94 -5.06 3.22
N VAL A 124 -4.02 -5.63 3.73
CA VAL A 124 -5.29 -5.74 2.99
C VAL A 124 -6.46 -5.08 3.73
N GLY A 125 -6.17 -4.45 4.86
CA GLY A 125 -7.13 -3.72 5.67
C GLY A 125 -6.58 -3.46 7.06
N ASP A 126 -7.33 -2.69 7.82
CA ASP A 126 -6.97 -2.25 9.18
C ASP A 126 -8.20 -1.86 9.97
N SER A 127 -8.16 -1.70 11.29
CA SER A 127 -9.33 -1.38 12.13
C SER A 127 -8.87 -1.05 13.54
N GLY A 128 -8.97 0.22 13.92
CA GLY A 128 -8.48 0.64 15.23
C GLY A 128 -7.03 0.18 15.41
N ASP A 129 -6.77 -0.61 16.44
CA ASP A 129 -5.43 -1.08 16.79
C ASP A 129 -4.88 -2.21 15.90
N PHE A 130 -5.67 -2.73 14.97
CA PHE A 130 -5.33 -3.92 14.20
C PHE A 130 -5.09 -3.61 12.73
N ALA A 131 -4.15 -4.32 12.10
CA ALA A 131 -4.06 -4.43 10.65
C ALA A 131 -4.05 -5.88 10.19
N TRP A 132 -4.64 -6.13 9.03
CA TRP A 132 -4.72 -7.44 8.40
C TRP A 132 -3.79 -7.50 7.19
N PHE A 133 -3.09 -8.62 7.08
CA PHE A 133 -2.13 -8.88 6.02
C PHE A 133 -2.32 -10.27 5.46
N VAL A 134 -2.07 -10.43 4.17
CA VAL A 134 -1.89 -11.75 3.57
C VAL A 134 -0.40 -11.93 3.31
N ALA A 135 0.16 -13.03 3.80
CA ALA A 135 1.59 -13.27 3.80
C ALA A 135 1.93 -14.67 3.32
N GLN A 136 2.96 -14.79 2.48
CA GLN A 136 3.58 -16.07 2.20
C GLN A 136 4.59 -16.41 3.30
N THR A 137 4.52 -17.65 3.78
CA THR A 137 5.37 -18.18 4.85
C THR A 137 6.25 -19.32 4.35
N ASN A 138 7.26 -19.66 5.15
CA ASN A 138 8.14 -20.80 4.90
C ASN A 138 7.54 -22.15 5.33
N VAL A 139 6.32 -22.16 5.89
CA VAL A 139 5.62 -23.37 6.35
C VAL A 139 4.43 -23.62 5.45
N THR A 140 4.19 -24.88 5.12
CA THR A 140 2.97 -25.30 4.45
C THR A 140 2.02 -25.88 5.48
N ASP A 141 0.84 -25.30 5.62
CA ASP A 141 -0.18 -25.83 6.53
C ASP A 141 -0.62 -27.23 6.08
N PRO A 142 -0.66 -28.22 6.99
CA PRO A 142 -1.00 -29.59 6.63
C PRO A 142 -2.47 -29.77 6.22
N THR A 143 -3.37 -28.86 6.60
CA THR A 143 -4.80 -28.94 6.31
C THR A 143 -5.12 -28.30 4.97
N THR A 144 -4.72 -27.05 4.77
CA THR A 144 -4.99 -26.28 3.55
C THR A 144 -4.00 -26.56 2.43
N LYS A 145 -2.85 -27.19 2.74
CA LYS A 145 -1.71 -27.38 1.82
C LYS A 145 -1.18 -26.07 1.23
N SER A 146 -1.48 -24.95 1.88
CA SER A 146 -1.08 -23.61 1.50
C SER A 146 0.12 -23.16 2.33
N ASN A 147 1.01 -22.38 1.72
CA ASN A 147 2.00 -21.60 2.45
C ASN A 147 1.61 -20.13 2.63
N TRP A 148 0.38 -19.77 2.23
CA TRP A 148 -0.23 -18.46 2.47
C TRP A 148 -1.04 -18.47 3.74
N PHE A 149 -0.87 -17.41 4.52
CA PHE A 149 -1.54 -17.21 5.80
C PHE A 149 -2.14 -15.80 5.87
N GLY A 150 -3.24 -15.69 6.59
CA GLY A 150 -3.80 -14.43 7.05
C GLY A 150 -3.08 -14.04 8.33
N VAL A 151 -2.72 -12.78 8.46
CA VAL A 151 -2.02 -12.24 9.61
C VAL A 151 -2.81 -11.06 10.12
N ARG A 152 -3.08 -11.01 11.43
CA ARG A 152 -3.56 -9.80 12.08
C ARG A 152 -2.50 -9.34 13.05
N LEU A 153 -2.09 -8.09 12.95
CA LEU A 153 -1.11 -7.49 13.85
C LEU A 153 -1.78 -6.45 14.72
N ASN A 154 -1.52 -6.49 16.02
CA ASN A 154 -1.92 -5.45 16.96
C ASN A 154 -0.77 -4.45 17.13
N PHE A 155 -1.04 -3.18 16.88
CA PHE A 155 -0.02 -2.13 16.87
C PHE A 155 0.20 -1.45 18.23
N THR A 156 -0.69 -1.65 19.21
CA THR A 156 -0.64 -0.94 20.50
C THR A 156 0.06 -1.75 21.60
N THR A 157 -0.16 -3.05 21.65
CA THR A 157 0.33 -3.92 22.74
C THR A 157 1.22 -5.06 22.27
N GLY A 158 1.26 -5.33 20.95
CA GLY A 158 1.87 -6.53 20.37
C GLY A 158 1.10 -7.82 20.67
N LEU A 159 0.38 -7.87 21.79
CA LEU A 159 -0.55 -8.93 22.18
C LEU A 159 -1.77 -8.95 21.25
N GLY A 160 -2.29 -10.15 20.97
CA GLY A 160 -3.43 -10.34 20.06
C GLY A 160 -3.09 -10.35 18.58
N SER A 161 -1.80 -10.28 18.23
CA SER A 161 -1.34 -10.62 16.89
C SER A 161 -1.55 -12.12 16.63
N TYR A 162 -2.04 -12.47 15.45
CA TYR A 162 -2.46 -13.83 15.10
C TYR A 162 -2.05 -14.19 13.67
N ILE A 163 -1.75 -15.46 13.45
CA ILE A 163 -1.52 -16.05 12.12
C ILE A 163 -2.54 -17.17 11.92
N ASP A 164 -3.22 -17.15 10.78
CA ASP A 164 -4.27 -18.07 10.42
C ASP A 164 -3.99 -18.70 9.04
N PRO A 165 -3.83 -20.03 8.93
CA PRO A 165 -3.70 -20.70 7.63
C PRO A 165 -4.99 -20.71 6.81
N GLY A 166 -6.16 -20.48 7.44
CA GLY A 166 -7.48 -20.65 6.85
C GLY A 166 -7.98 -19.45 6.03
N ILE A 167 -7.23 -18.99 5.04
CA ILE A 167 -7.60 -17.79 4.26
C ILE A 167 -8.73 -17.98 3.23
N GLY A 168 -9.39 -19.15 3.20
CA GLY A 168 -10.39 -19.48 2.18
C GLY A 168 -9.76 -19.78 0.81
N THR A 169 -9.78 -18.83 -0.12
CA THR A 169 -9.18 -18.99 -1.45
C THR A 169 -7.66 -18.82 -1.38
N ILE A 170 -6.90 -19.83 -1.81
CA ILE A 170 -5.45 -19.88 -1.69
C ILE A 170 -4.78 -19.26 -2.94
N PRO A 171 -3.87 -18.28 -2.77
CA PRO A 171 -3.10 -17.76 -3.89
C PRO A 171 -2.10 -18.77 -4.49
N THR A 172 -1.53 -18.42 -5.65
CA THR A 172 -0.50 -19.22 -6.32
C THR A 172 0.68 -19.56 -5.40
N SER A 173 1.24 -20.77 -5.54
CA SER A 173 2.39 -21.25 -4.78
C SER A 173 3.73 -20.71 -5.29
N THR A 174 3.76 -20.09 -6.47
CA THR A 174 4.95 -19.45 -7.06
C THR A 174 4.77 -17.94 -7.20
N PRO A 175 4.56 -17.19 -6.11
CA PRO A 175 4.33 -15.76 -6.19
C PRO A 175 5.63 -15.00 -6.43
N LEU A 176 5.55 -14.05 -7.34
CA LEU A 176 6.57 -13.04 -7.57
C LEU A 176 6.44 -11.92 -6.53
N LEU A 177 5.24 -11.36 -6.38
CA LEU A 177 4.94 -10.30 -5.41
C LEU A 177 3.44 -10.26 -5.07
N SER A 178 3.12 -9.62 -3.96
CA SER A 178 1.76 -9.34 -3.50
C SER A 178 1.60 -7.84 -3.23
N VAL A 179 0.53 -7.25 -3.75
CA VAL A 179 0.16 -5.85 -3.55
C VAL A 179 -1.15 -5.78 -2.79
N GLY A 180 -1.16 -5.03 -1.71
CA GLY A 180 -2.35 -4.76 -0.92
C GLY A 180 -3.12 -3.54 -1.41
N THR A 181 -4.43 -3.57 -1.26
CA THR A 181 -5.30 -2.38 -1.28
C THR A 181 -6.31 -2.49 -0.15
N TYR A 182 -6.71 -1.37 0.42
CA TYR A 182 -7.73 -1.29 1.47
C TYR A 182 -8.71 -0.16 1.15
N GLY A 183 -9.95 -0.25 1.66
CA GLY A 183 -10.96 0.81 1.51
C GLY A 183 -10.81 1.92 2.56
N SER A 184 -11.31 3.12 2.25
CA SER A 184 -11.35 4.28 3.17
C SER A 184 -12.38 4.16 4.29
N THR A 185 -13.41 3.34 4.07
CA THR A 185 -14.60 3.39 4.91
C THR A 185 -14.44 2.54 6.17
N PRO A 186 -14.52 3.14 7.37
CA PRO A 186 -14.52 2.40 8.62
C PRO A 186 -15.86 1.69 8.78
N THR A 187 -15.98 0.53 8.14
CA THR A 187 -17.09 -0.40 8.38
C THR A 187 -16.70 -1.39 9.47
N THR A 188 -17.69 -2.02 10.12
CA THR A 188 -17.48 -3.01 11.19
C THR A 188 -16.69 -4.25 10.76
N ALA A 189 -16.53 -4.46 9.44
CA ALA A 189 -15.60 -5.41 8.85
C ALA A 189 -14.87 -4.71 7.71
N TRP A 190 -13.56 -4.90 7.59
CA TRP A 190 -12.75 -4.19 6.61
C TRP A 190 -12.65 -4.98 5.32
N GLN A 191 -12.70 -4.23 4.23
CA GLN A 191 -12.65 -4.77 2.88
C GLN A 191 -11.44 -4.22 2.15
N GLY A 192 -10.74 -5.10 1.47
CA GLY A 192 -9.61 -4.76 0.64
C GLY A 192 -9.40 -5.80 -0.44
N ASN A 193 -8.22 -5.77 -1.02
CA ASN A 193 -7.82 -6.80 -1.98
C ASN A 193 -6.35 -7.15 -1.77
N ASN A 194 -6.07 -8.45 -1.86
CA ASN A 194 -4.75 -8.97 -2.10
C ASN A 194 -4.59 -9.20 -3.61
N VAL A 195 -3.60 -8.58 -4.25
CA VAL A 195 -3.27 -8.81 -5.66
C VAL A 195 -1.95 -9.55 -5.73
N VAL A 196 -1.96 -10.82 -6.15
CA VAL A 196 -0.76 -11.66 -6.23
C VAL A 196 -0.36 -11.82 -7.69
N PHE A 197 0.87 -11.46 -8.01
CA PHE A 197 1.50 -11.72 -9.31
C PHE A 197 2.40 -12.93 -9.18
N ASP A 198 2.39 -13.81 -10.18
CA ASP A 198 3.19 -15.03 -10.18
C ASP A 198 4.46 -14.89 -11.03
N THR A 199 5.37 -15.86 -10.86
CA THR A 199 6.61 -15.93 -11.65
C THR A 199 6.40 -16.33 -13.10
N GLN A 200 5.19 -16.73 -13.51
CA GLN A 200 4.82 -17.05 -14.89
C GLN A 200 4.36 -15.81 -15.66
N GLY A 201 4.30 -14.65 -14.99
CA GLY A 201 3.90 -13.38 -15.58
C GLY A 201 2.39 -13.13 -15.52
N GLY A 202 1.63 -13.94 -14.77
CA GLY A 202 0.21 -13.74 -14.50
C GLY A 202 -0.05 -12.98 -13.20
N GLY A 203 -1.32 -12.73 -12.91
CA GLY A 203 -1.73 -12.17 -11.63
C GLY A 203 -3.19 -12.44 -11.31
N TYR A 204 -3.54 -12.36 -10.03
CA TYR A 204 -4.88 -12.62 -9.52
C TYR A 204 -5.23 -11.63 -8.41
N ILE A 205 -6.45 -11.12 -8.44
CA ILE A 205 -7.06 -10.29 -7.40
C ILE A 205 -7.91 -11.19 -6.51
N TYR A 206 -7.68 -11.11 -5.21
CA TYR A 206 -8.46 -11.77 -4.17
C TYR A 206 -9.10 -10.69 -3.29
N PRO A 207 -10.40 -10.45 -3.41
CA PRO A 207 -11.09 -9.60 -2.44
C PRO A 207 -10.99 -10.23 -1.05
N THR A 208 -10.66 -9.41 -0.06
CA THR A 208 -10.39 -9.84 1.32
C THR A 208 -11.37 -9.19 2.28
N VAL A 209 -11.80 -9.96 3.28
CA VAL A 209 -12.54 -9.46 4.44
C VAL A 209 -11.79 -9.86 5.71
N GLY A 210 -11.46 -8.87 6.54
CA GLY A 210 -10.84 -9.08 7.85
C GLY A 210 -11.88 -9.28 8.94
N ALA A 211 -11.66 -10.25 9.83
CA ALA A 211 -12.50 -10.49 11.00
C ALA A 211 -11.82 -10.00 12.29
N LEU A 212 -12.59 -9.32 13.14
CA LEU A 212 -12.17 -8.93 14.50
C LEU A 212 -12.37 -10.06 15.51
N ASP A 213 -13.41 -10.88 15.35
CA ASP A 213 -13.60 -12.05 16.19
C ASP A 213 -12.53 -13.12 15.93
N GLN A 214 -12.21 -13.89 16.97
CA GLN A 214 -11.28 -15.03 16.85
C GLN A 214 -12.01 -16.34 16.52
N VAL A 215 -13.33 -16.29 16.40
CA VAL A 215 -14.14 -17.49 16.14
C VAL A 215 -14.10 -17.84 14.65
N SER A 216 -13.94 -16.81 13.81
CA SER A 216 -13.79 -16.93 12.36
C SER A 216 -12.32 -16.87 11.94
N HIS A 217 -12.09 -17.20 10.66
CA HIS A 217 -10.79 -16.96 10.05
C HIS A 217 -10.41 -15.48 10.10
N VAL A 218 -9.15 -15.19 10.43
CA VAL A 218 -8.67 -13.81 10.60
C VAL A 218 -8.82 -13.00 9.32
N ILE A 219 -8.61 -13.63 8.17
CA ILE A 219 -8.89 -13.07 6.85
C ILE A 219 -9.58 -14.15 6.03
N THR A 220 -10.63 -13.75 5.30
CA THR A 220 -11.23 -14.59 4.26
C THR A 220 -10.98 -13.97 2.89
N GLN A 221 -10.43 -14.74 1.96
CA GLN A 221 -10.31 -14.39 0.55
C GLN A 221 -11.44 -15.03 -0.26
N SER A 222 -12.16 -14.22 -1.02
CA SER A 222 -13.17 -14.70 -1.97
C SER A 222 -12.54 -15.18 -3.29
N ALA A 223 -13.37 -15.66 -4.21
CA ALA A 223 -12.95 -16.16 -5.52
C ALA A 223 -12.05 -15.15 -6.27
N ALA A 224 -11.00 -15.68 -6.88
CA ALA A 224 -9.98 -14.90 -7.55
C ALA A 224 -10.47 -14.37 -8.90
N LYS A 225 -10.01 -13.16 -9.28
CA LYS A 225 -10.17 -12.59 -10.62
C LYS A 225 -8.81 -12.42 -11.28
N SER A 226 -8.62 -12.97 -12.48
CA SER A 226 -7.36 -12.83 -13.22
C SER A 226 -7.07 -11.38 -13.57
N VAL A 227 -5.80 -11.00 -13.46
CA VAL A 227 -5.27 -9.69 -13.83
C VAL A 227 -4.91 -9.70 -15.32
N THR A 228 -5.35 -8.69 -16.05
CA THR A 228 -4.92 -8.45 -17.43
C THR A 228 -3.62 -7.66 -17.41
N MET A 229 -2.53 -8.31 -17.81
CA MET A 229 -1.17 -7.76 -17.70
C MET A 229 -0.83 -6.73 -18.79
N SER A 230 -1.61 -6.61 -19.85
CA SER A 230 -1.41 -5.60 -20.92
C SER A 230 0.00 -5.60 -21.54
N GLY A 231 0.65 -6.77 -21.63
CA GLY A 231 2.02 -6.90 -22.12
C GLY A 231 3.11 -6.42 -21.14
N ILE A 232 2.74 -6.07 -19.91
CA ILE A 232 3.66 -5.77 -18.82
C ILE A 232 4.23 -7.08 -18.29
N SER A 233 5.56 -7.15 -18.17
CA SER A 233 6.28 -8.21 -17.46
C SER A 233 6.99 -7.59 -16.27
N LEU A 234 6.68 -8.08 -15.08
CA LEU A 234 7.25 -7.58 -13.83
C LEU A 234 8.58 -8.28 -13.55
N THR A 235 9.59 -7.53 -13.12
CA THR A 235 10.88 -8.14 -12.76
C THR A 235 10.84 -8.75 -11.36
N ALA A 236 11.77 -9.68 -11.10
CA ALA A 236 12.03 -10.25 -9.77
C ALA A 236 12.22 -9.19 -8.68
N ASP A 237 12.69 -7.99 -9.05
CA ASP A 237 13.02 -6.91 -8.14
C ASP A 237 11.91 -5.92 -7.86
N SER A 238 10.74 -6.11 -8.47
CA SER A 238 9.57 -5.25 -8.28
C SER A 238 9.25 -5.00 -6.81
N ILE A 239 8.83 -3.77 -6.50
CA ILE A 239 8.55 -3.29 -5.15
C ILE A 239 7.05 -2.99 -5.07
N PRO A 240 6.28 -3.76 -4.28
CA PRO A 240 4.87 -3.46 -4.06
C PRO A 240 4.73 -2.23 -3.15
N VAL A 241 3.73 -1.40 -3.45
CA VAL A 241 3.31 -0.28 -2.60
C VAL A 241 1.82 -0.45 -2.34
N THR A 242 1.50 -0.74 -1.09
CA THR A 242 0.12 -0.83 -0.63
C THR A 242 -0.42 0.57 -0.39
N MET A 243 -1.61 0.85 -0.90
CA MET A 243 -2.26 2.15 -0.80
C MET A 243 -3.78 2.02 -0.88
N GLU A 244 -4.49 3.01 -0.34
CA GLU A 244 -5.94 3.05 -0.31
C GLU A 244 -6.54 2.98 -1.73
N GLY A 245 -7.41 1.99 -1.96
CA GLY A 245 -8.14 1.76 -3.20
C GLY A 245 -7.31 1.32 -4.43
N THR A 246 -6.08 1.83 -4.59
CA THR A 246 -5.20 1.56 -5.73
C THR A 246 -3.84 1.08 -5.24
N GLY A 247 -3.41 -0.08 -5.71
CA GLY A 247 -2.08 -0.62 -5.44
C GLY A 247 -1.10 -0.15 -6.50
N TYR A 248 0.14 0.09 -6.11
CA TYR A 248 1.21 0.49 -7.03
C TYR A 248 2.38 -0.50 -7.00
N ILE A 249 3.10 -0.59 -8.12
CA ILE A 249 4.28 -1.44 -8.27
C ILE A 249 5.38 -0.60 -8.92
N LEU A 250 6.53 -0.51 -8.26
CA LEU A 250 7.74 0.08 -8.83
C LEU A 250 8.58 -1.06 -9.40
N ASP A 251 9.07 -0.90 -10.63
CA ASP A 251 9.82 -1.94 -11.32
C ASP A 251 10.96 -1.36 -12.16
N LYS A 252 11.90 -2.21 -12.57
CA LYS A 252 13.02 -1.82 -13.42
C LYS A 252 12.56 -1.72 -14.88
N ALA A 253 12.59 -0.51 -15.43
CA ALA A 253 12.41 -0.30 -16.86
C ALA A 253 13.64 -0.77 -17.67
N ALA A 254 13.46 -0.96 -18.97
CA ALA A 254 14.54 -1.37 -19.88
C ALA A 254 15.73 -0.39 -19.92
N ASP A 255 15.48 0.90 -19.66
CA ASP A 255 16.51 1.95 -19.57
C ASP A 255 17.18 2.04 -18.18
N GLY A 256 16.80 1.16 -17.24
CA GLY A 256 17.27 1.19 -15.86
C GLY A 256 16.58 2.21 -14.96
N SER A 257 15.65 3.01 -15.48
CA SER A 257 14.81 3.89 -14.67
C SER A 257 13.70 3.11 -13.94
N THR A 258 13.03 3.77 -13.00
CA THR A 258 11.90 3.17 -12.27
C THR A 258 10.61 3.29 -13.08
N ALA A 259 10.10 2.18 -13.61
CA ALA A 259 8.73 2.10 -14.12
C ALA A 259 7.74 2.08 -12.95
N LEU A 260 6.56 2.67 -13.14
CA LEU A 260 5.47 2.65 -12.18
C LEU A 260 4.23 2.04 -12.84
N TYR A 261 3.65 1.05 -12.18
CA TYR A 261 2.39 0.42 -12.56
C TYR A 261 1.36 0.62 -11.46
N SER A 262 0.09 0.63 -11.83
CA SER A 262 -1.04 0.77 -10.91
C SER A 262 -2.12 -0.27 -11.21
N ILE A 263 -2.81 -0.70 -10.17
CA ILE A 263 -4.01 -1.54 -10.26
C ILE A 263 -5.04 -1.05 -9.25
N THR A 264 -6.29 -0.87 -9.69
CA THR A 264 -7.42 -0.45 -8.85
C THR A 264 -8.48 -1.56 -8.88
N PRO A 265 -8.36 -2.58 -8.00
CA PRO A 265 -9.10 -3.84 -8.14
C PRO A 265 -10.63 -3.69 -8.17
N SER A 266 -11.16 -2.68 -7.45
CA SER A 266 -12.58 -2.36 -7.41
C SER A 266 -13.13 -1.79 -8.73
N GLN A 267 -12.27 -1.23 -9.58
CA GLN A 267 -12.66 -0.60 -10.84
C GLN A 267 -12.25 -1.42 -12.06
N SER A 268 -11.09 -2.08 -12.00
CA SER A 268 -10.50 -2.78 -13.14
C SER A 268 -9.61 -3.94 -12.67
N SER A 269 -9.56 -4.99 -13.48
CA SER A 269 -8.57 -6.07 -13.31
C SER A 269 -7.35 -5.88 -14.21
N THR A 270 -7.15 -4.71 -14.79
CA THR A 270 -6.02 -4.47 -15.70
C THR A 270 -4.88 -3.80 -14.94
N LEU A 271 -3.68 -4.39 -15.01
CA LEU A 271 -2.46 -3.71 -14.60
C LEU A 271 -2.13 -2.66 -15.66
N GLN A 272 -1.97 -1.41 -15.23
CA GLN A 272 -1.73 -0.28 -16.12
C GLN A 272 -0.37 0.35 -15.83
N ARG A 273 0.33 0.74 -16.89
CA ARG A 273 1.53 1.57 -16.75
C ARG A 273 1.12 3.01 -16.53
N VAL A 274 1.60 3.60 -15.44
CA VAL A 274 1.32 5.00 -15.11
C VAL A 274 2.09 5.89 -16.09
N THR A 275 1.36 6.76 -16.79
CA THR A 275 1.98 7.75 -17.68
C THR A 275 2.56 8.86 -16.81
N ARG A 276 3.88 9.03 -16.84
CA ARG A 276 4.60 10.03 -16.04
C ARG A 276 5.01 11.23 -16.90
N THR A 277 5.08 12.41 -16.28
CA THR A 277 5.70 13.59 -16.88
C THR A 277 7.11 13.78 -16.29
N GLY A 278 8.11 13.95 -17.15
CA GLY A 278 9.50 14.19 -16.75
C GLY A 278 10.34 12.93 -16.52
N GLY A 279 11.46 13.11 -15.83
CA GLY A 279 12.37 12.01 -15.46
C GLY A 279 11.79 11.09 -14.37
N ALA A 280 12.51 10.03 -14.06
CA ALA A 280 12.20 9.13 -12.96
C ALA A 280 13.49 8.74 -12.25
N PRO A 281 13.44 8.31 -10.98
CA PRO A 281 14.63 7.83 -10.30
C PRO A 281 15.20 6.59 -10.99
N ALA A 282 16.52 6.45 -10.97
CA ALA A 282 17.17 5.19 -11.33
C ALA A 282 16.65 4.07 -10.42
N PHE A 283 16.33 2.91 -11.00
CA PHE A 283 15.85 1.78 -10.24
C PHE A 283 17.01 1.10 -9.50
N ASN A 284 16.79 0.77 -8.23
CA ASN A 284 17.75 0.03 -7.40
C ASN A 284 16.99 -1.12 -6.69
N PRO A 285 17.46 -2.38 -6.74
CA PRO A 285 16.83 -3.50 -6.02
C PRO A 285 16.74 -3.33 -4.50
N SER A 286 17.53 -2.43 -3.91
CA SER A 286 17.50 -2.06 -2.49
C SER A 286 16.70 -0.77 -2.22
N MET A 287 16.05 -0.21 -3.25
CA MET A 287 15.06 0.85 -3.07
C MET A 287 13.91 0.32 -2.22
N VAL A 288 13.38 1.20 -1.38
CA VAL A 288 12.13 0.95 -0.65
C VAL A 288 11.17 2.09 -0.93
N ALA A 289 9.88 1.80 -0.87
CA ALA A 289 8.83 2.75 -1.17
C ALA A 289 7.70 2.65 -0.15
N VAL A 290 7.06 3.77 0.14
CA VAL A 290 5.89 3.85 1.01
C VAL A 290 4.87 4.81 0.40
N ALA A 291 3.58 4.48 0.55
CA ALA A 291 2.51 5.40 0.24
C ALA A 291 2.37 6.43 1.38
N CYS A 292 2.26 7.69 1.02
CA CYS A 292 2.13 8.83 1.91
C CYS A 292 0.99 9.69 1.35
N ASN A 293 -0.24 9.33 1.70
CA ASN A 293 -1.46 9.85 1.09
C ASN A 293 -1.39 9.75 -0.45
N LYS A 294 -1.49 10.86 -1.19
CA LYS A 294 -1.44 10.89 -2.66
C LYS A 294 -0.03 10.84 -3.24
N MET A 295 0.99 10.57 -2.42
CA MET A 295 2.37 10.48 -2.86
C MET A 295 2.93 9.08 -2.63
N ILE A 296 3.84 8.65 -3.49
CA ILE A 296 4.72 7.51 -3.24
C ILE A 296 6.10 8.05 -2.99
N VAL A 297 6.64 7.81 -1.79
CA VAL A 297 7.99 8.24 -1.43
C VAL A 297 8.93 7.06 -1.58
N THR A 298 10.03 7.25 -2.30
CA THR A 298 11.09 6.27 -2.43
C THR A 298 12.32 6.72 -1.66
N TYR A 299 12.98 5.77 -1.00
CA TYR A 299 14.34 5.91 -0.51
C TYR A 299 15.24 5.04 -1.36
N SER A 300 16.38 5.57 -1.77
CA SER A 300 17.38 4.85 -2.56
C SER A 300 18.78 5.27 -2.20
N MET A 301 19.73 4.40 -2.51
CA MET A 301 21.15 4.69 -2.38
C MET A 301 21.82 4.58 -3.74
N VAL A 302 22.72 5.53 -4.01
CA VAL A 302 23.68 5.44 -5.11
C VAL A 302 25.04 5.10 -4.51
N ASN A 303 25.70 4.10 -5.10
CA ASN A 303 27.05 3.66 -4.72
C ASN A 303 27.21 3.40 -3.21
N THR A 304 26.17 2.88 -2.55
CA THR A 304 26.13 2.53 -1.11
C THR A 304 26.55 3.64 -0.13
N THR A 305 26.64 4.89 -0.57
CA THR A 305 27.25 5.99 0.19
C THR A 305 26.38 7.23 0.24
N THR A 306 25.57 7.46 -0.81
CA THR A 306 24.67 8.60 -0.88
C THR A 306 23.24 8.12 -0.91
N ALA A 307 22.47 8.47 0.12
CA ALA A 307 21.04 8.23 0.19
C ALA A 307 20.26 9.47 -0.29
N TYR A 308 19.15 9.25 -0.97
CA TYR A 308 18.26 10.31 -1.41
C TYR A 308 16.81 9.83 -1.44
N PHE A 309 15.90 10.79 -1.41
CA PHE A 309 14.47 10.55 -1.52
C PHE A 309 13.94 11.08 -2.85
N ASN A 310 12.91 10.43 -3.39
CA ASN A 310 12.09 10.97 -4.46
C ASN A 310 10.63 10.77 -4.12
N THR A 311 9.78 11.65 -4.63
CA THR A 311 8.33 11.54 -4.47
C THR A 311 7.67 11.45 -5.83
N PHE A 312 6.70 10.54 -5.97
CA PHE A 312 5.79 10.51 -7.10
C PHE A 312 4.41 10.97 -6.63
N ASP A 313 3.92 12.09 -7.15
CA ASP A 313 2.56 12.56 -6.90
C ASP A 313 1.60 11.81 -7.84
N THR A 314 0.70 11.02 -7.26
CA THR A 314 -0.26 10.17 -7.98
C THR A 314 -1.39 10.98 -8.65
N THR A 315 -1.57 12.24 -8.26
CA THR A 315 -2.58 13.15 -8.85
C THR A 315 -2.04 13.81 -10.11
N THR A 316 -0.81 14.32 -10.03
CA THR A 316 -0.16 15.03 -11.16
C THR A 316 0.65 14.09 -12.06
N ASN A 317 0.92 12.87 -11.61
CA ASN A 317 1.80 11.90 -12.25
C ASN A 317 3.22 12.42 -12.50
N THR A 318 3.79 13.12 -11.53
CA THR A 318 5.13 13.72 -11.62
C THR A 318 6.06 13.22 -10.53
N TRP A 319 7.30 12.95 -10.90
CA TRP A 319 8.39 12.71 -9.96
C TRP A 319 9.06 14.02 -9.52
N ALA A 320 9.53 14.06 -8.27
CA ALA A 320 10.40 15.12 -7.74
C ALA A 320 11.50 14.51 -6.85
N GLY A 321 12.69 15.15 -6.80
CA GLY A 321 13.82 14.73 -5.97
C GLY A 321 15.18 14.84 -6.67
N LEU A 322 16.27 14.64 -5.92
CA LEU A 322 17.66 14.79 -6.40
C LEU A 322 18.18 13.60 -7.23
N GLY A 323 17.36 12.56 -7.48
CA GLY A 323 17.80 11.32 -8.14
C GLY A 323 17.19 11.05 -9.50
N LEU A 324 16.52 12.03 -10.11
CA LEU A 324 15.81 11.82 -11.37
C LEU A 324 16.80 11.70 -12.54
N VAL A 325 16.79 10.56 -13.22
CA VAL A 325 17.47 10.39 -14.49
C VAL A 325 16.58 10.94 -15.60
N GLY A 326 17.14 11.87 -16.40
CA GLY A 326 16.46 12.41 -17.58
C GLY A 326 16.21 11.30 -18.60
N VAL A 327 15.09 11.38 -19.33
CA VAL A 327 14.81 10.45 -20.42
C VAL A 327 15.82 10.71 -21.54
N PRO A 328 16.64 9.72 -21.95
CA PRO A 328 17.59 9.90 -23.04
C PRO A 328 16.84 10.32 -24.32
N GLY A 329 17.06 11.56 -24.77
CA GLY A 329 16.36 12.16 -25.92
C GLY A 329 15.47 13.35 -25.56
N TYR A 330 15.12 13.53 -24.28
CA TYR A 330 14.64 14.82 -23.78
C TYR A 330 15.87 15.65 -23.42
N SER A 331 16.44 16.31 -24.42
CA SER A 331 17.48 17.31 -24.18
C SER A 331 16.84 18.51 -23.49
N ASP A 332 16.75 18.44 -22.16
CA ASP A 332 16.56 19.62 -21.34
C ASP A 332 17.80 20.51 -21.54
N ASN A 333 17.75 21.33 -22.59
CA ASN A 333 18.68 22.43 -22.87
C ASN A 333 18.57 23.56 -21.81
N SER A 334 18.21 23.22 -20.57
CA SER A 334 18.11 24.13 -19.43
C SER A 334 19.41 24.20 -18.61
N GLY A 335 20.54 23.83 -19.21
CA GLY A 335 21.88 24.15 -18.71
C GLY A 335 22.24 25.61 -18.98
N GLY A 336 21.66 26.54 -18.23
CA GLY A 336 22.03 27.96 -18.30
C GLY A 336 21.12 28.83 -17.44
N GLY A 337 21.53 29.06 -16.20
CA GLY A 337 20.76 29.78 -15.19
C GLY A 337 20.15 31.10 -15.69
N LYS A 338 18.84 31.21 -15.57
CA LYS A 338 18.08 32.46 -15.40
C LYS A 338 16.64 32.10 -15.03
N SER A 339 16.24 32.57 -13.84
CA SER A 339 14.89 32.83 -13.34
C SER A 339 13.75 31.92 -13.84
N SER A 340 13.13 31.21 -12.90
CA SER A 340 11.81 30.58 -13.00
C SER A 340 10.86 31.28 -13.98
N THR A 341 10.83 30.83 -15.23
CA THR A 341 9.78 31.23 -16.16
C THR A 341 8.56 30.42 -15.78
N SER A 342 7.60 31.06 -15.11
CA SER A 342 6.37 30.43 -14.66
C SER A 342 5.70 29.69 -15.81
N LEU A 343 5.30 28.43 -15.61
CA LEU A 343 4.43 27.69 -16.53
C LEU A 343 3.17 28.50 -16.94
N GLY A 344 2.75 29.45 -16.09
CA GLY A 344 1.69 30.41 -16.40
C GLY A 344 1.92 31.27 -17.64
N ALA A 345 3.17 31.52 -18.06
CA ALA A 345 3.47 32.30 -19.26
C ALA A 345 3.19 31.49 -20.54
N ILE A 346 3.42 30.18 -20.53
CA ILE A 346 3.20 29.31 -21.68
C ILE A 346 1.69 29.05 -21.85
N ILE A 347 1.00 28.75 -20.75
CA ILE A 347 -0.46 28.54 -20.77
C ILE A 347 -1.19 29.87 -21.07
N GLY A 348 -0.73 30.98 -20.50
CA GLY A 348 -1.25 32.32 -20.80
C GLY A 348 -1.04 32.74 -22.26
N GLY A 349 0.08 32.35 -22.87
CA GLY A 349 0.36 32.59 -24.28
C GLY A 349 -0.58 31.84 -25.23
N ALA A 350 -0.86 30.56 -24.94
CA ALA A 350 -1.75 29.75 -25.77
C ALA A 350 -3.21 30.23 -25.71
N VAL A 351 -3.70 30.53 -24.50
CA VAL A 351 -5.07 31.02 -24.30
C VAL A 351 -5.22 32.45 -24.85
N GLY A 352 -4.24 33.32 -24.62
CA GLY A 352 -4.21 34.67 -25.19
C GLY A 352 -4.17 34.66 -26.73
N GLY A 353 -3.37 33.77 -27.33
CA GLY A 353 -3.29 33.60 -28.78
C GLY A 353 -4.62 33.15 -29.40
N LEU A 354 -5.30 32.17 -28.79
CA LEU A 354 -6.61 31.71 -29.25
C LEU A 354 -7.68 32.80 -29.18
N VAL A 355 -7.68 33.63 -28.14
CA VAL A 355 -8.62 34.76 -28.02
C VAL A 355 -8.38 35.80 -29.10
N VAL A 356 -7.12 36.14 -29.40
CA VAL A 356 -6.78 37.09 -30.47
C VAL A 356 -7.18 36.57 -31.85
N ILE A 357 -6.92 35.28 -32.14
CA ILE A 357 -7.33 34.65 -33.40
C ILE A 357 -8.85 34.66 -33.55
N ALA A 358 -9.60 34.34 -32.49
CA ALA A 358 -11.06 34.40 -32.49
C ALA A 358 -11.59 35.84 -32.73
N LEU A 359 -10.95 36.84 -32.13
CA LEU A 359 -11.29 38.26 -32.33
C LEU A 359 -11.04 38.72 -33.78
N VAL A 360 -9.92 38.32 -34.38
CA VAL A 360 -9.60 38.64 -35.79
C VAL A 360 -10.60 37.97 -36.73
N ALA A 361 -10.93 36.70 -36.51
CA ALA A 361 -11.94 35.98 -37.30
C ALA A 361 -13.32 36.64 -37.19
N PHE A 362 -13.72 37.04 -35.97
CA PHE A 362 -14.99 37.73 -35.73
C PHE A 362 -15.05 39.08 -36.46
N LEU A 363 -13.98 39.87 -36.44
CA LEU A 363 -13.91 41.15 -37.14
C LEU A 363 -13.96 40.98 -38.67
N PHE A 364 -13.30 39.95 -39.22
CA PHE A 364 -13.39 39.62 -40.64
C PHE A 364 -14.81 39.23 -41.06
N ILE A 365 -15.50 38.39 -40.29
CA ILE A 365 -16.88 37.98 -40.57
C ILE A 365 -17.83 39.18 -40.45
N ARG A 366 -17.66 40.04 -39.44
CA ARG A 366 -18.48 41.24 -39.23
C ARG A 366 -18.32 42.25 -40.37
N ASN A 367 -17.12 42.44 -40.89
CA ASN A 367 -16.89 43.34 -42.03
C ASN A 367 -17.40 42.76 -43.35
N ARG A 368 -17.39 41.43 -43.52
CA ARG A 368 -17.90 40.79 -44.73
C ARG A 368 -19.43 40.86 -44.85
N ARG A 369 -20.17 40.87 -43.74
CA ARG A 369 -21.64 40.99 -43.72
C ARG A 369 -22.18 42.39 -44.08
N LYS A 370 -21.33 43.42 -44.20
CA LYS A 370 -21.77 44.77 -44.58
C LYS A 370 -21.84 45.03 -46.09
N LYS A 371 -21.58 44.04 -46.96
CA LYS A 371 -21.52 44.25 -48.43
C LYS A 371 -22.48 43.40 -49.27
N THR A 372 -23.60 42.93 -48.73
CA THR A 372 -24.60 42.26 -49.59
C THR A 372 -26.02 42.54 -49.12
N VAL A 373 -26.48 43.77 -49.35
CA VAL A 373 -27.91 44.04 -49.56
C VAL A 373 -28.09 44.11 -51.07
N GLY A 374 -28.12 42.93 -51.69
CA GLY A 374 -28.45 42.70 -53.08
C GLY A 374 -29.87 42.16 -53.15
N LYS A 375 -30.79 43.06 -53.46
CA LYS A 375 -32.20 42.88 -53.81
C LYS A 375 -32.39 41.65 -54.72
N LYS A 376 -33.30 40.74 -54.36
CA LYS A 376 -33.89 39.81 -55.32
C LYS A 376 -35.39 39.69 -55.07
N ASP A 377 -36.12 40.11 -56.09
CA ASP A 377 -37.55 40.22 -56.16
C ASP A 377 -38.24 38.85 -56.16
N ILE A 378 -39.46 38.89 -55.66
CA ILE A 378 -40.45 37.83 -55.54
C ILE A 378 -41.25 37.83 -56.83
N ASP A 379 -41.28 36.69 -57.52
CA ASP A 379 -42.29 36.22 -58.48
C ASP A 379 -42.04 34.70 -58.58
N GLY A 380 -42.99 33.75 -58.59
CA GLY A 380 -44.42 33.74 -58.80
C GLY A 380 -44.74 32.37 -59.42
N HIS A 381 -45.84 31.73 -58.98
CA HIS A 381 -46.50 30.55 -59.59
C HIS A 381 -45.70 29.24 -59.64
N GLY A 382 -46.28 28.03 -59.63
CA GLY A 382 -47.63 27.54 -59.81
C GLY A 382 -47.54 26.02 -60.03
N ALA A 383 -48.64 25.32 -59.76
CA ALA A 383 -48.79 23.87 -59.71
C ALA A 383 -48.43 23.10 -61.00
N MET A 384 -48.08 21.82 -60.84
CA MET A 384 -48.50 20.63 -61.64
C MET A 384 -47.77 19.39 -61.06
N ASN A 385 -48.45 18.42 -60.43
CA ASN A 385 -49.13 17.23 -61.00
C ASN A 385 -48.23 16.22 -61.75
N GLY A 386 -48.21 14.95 -61.28
CA GLY A 386 -48.13 13.78 -62.16
C GLY A 386 -47.11 12.67 -61.85
N LYS A 387 -47.66 11.45 -61.62
CA LYS A 387 -47.14 10.08 -61.90
C LYS A 387 -45.90 9.58 -61.12
N ALA A 388 -45.95 8.44 -60.41
CA ALA A 388 -46.20 7.04 -60.80
C ALA A 388 -45.03 6.40 -61.59
N ASP A 389 -44.54 5.28 -61.04
CA ASP A 389 -43.60 4.25 -61.54
C ASP A 389 -42.35 4.15 -60.62
N ASP A 390 -42.27 3.16 -59.75
CA ASP A 390 -41.75 1.80 -60.00
C ASP A 390 -40.24 1.78 -60.21
N HIS A 391 -39.48 1.37 -59.18
CA HIS A 391 -38.19 0.68 -59.32
C HIS A 391 -37.66 0.15 -57.97
N GLN A 392 -37.78 -1.17 -57.82
CA GLN A 392 -36.73 -2.10 -57.40
C GLN A 392 -35.69 -1.63 -56.35
N THR A 393 -35.85 -2.13 -55.14
CA THR A 393 -34.77 -2.28 -54.15
C THR A 393 -33.85 -3.45 -54.51
N PRO A 394 -32.52 -3.28 -54.62
CA PRO A 394 -31.60 -4.40 -54.75
C PRO A 394 -31.37 -5.08 -53.39
N HIS A 395 -31.76 -6.36 -53.30
CA HIS A 395 -31.29 -7.26 -52.25
C HIS A 395 -29.79 -7.54 -52.45
N VAL A 396 -28.97 -7.13 -51.50
CA VAL A 396 -27.57 -7.59 -51.38
C VAL A 396 -27.59 -8.91 -50.60
N TYR A 397 -27.51 -10.03 -51.31
CA TYR A 397 -27.08 -11.30 -50.74
C TYR A 397 -25.55 -11.35 -50.78
N THR A 398 -24.90 -11.32 -49.62
CA THR A 398 -23.49 -11.64 -49.49
C THR A 398 -23.34 -13.16 -49.50
N TYR A 399 -22.81 -13.69 -50.59
CA TYR A 399 -22.37 -15.08 -50.71
C TYR A 399 -21.18 -15.32 -49.77
N VAL A 400 -21.32 -16.31 -48.88
CA VAL A 400 -20.20 -16.93 -48.16
C VAL A 400 -19.66 -18.08 -49.04
N PRO A 401 -18.38 -18.11 -49.41
CA PRO A 401 -17.82 -19.23 -50.14
C PRO A 401 -17.59 -20.42 -49.19
N GLU A 402 -18.23 -21.53 -49.55
CA GLU A 402 -18.09 -22.87 -49.01
C GLU A 402 -16.68 -23.42 -49.33
N THR A 403 -15.88 -23.66 -48.28
CA THR A 403 -14.56 -24.27 -48.43
C THR A 403 -14.66 -25.79 -48.39
N VAL A 404 -14.13 -26.37 -49.47
CA VAL A 404 -13.96 -27.79 -49.79
C VAL A 404 -13.26 -28.59 -48.68
N PRO A 405 -13.68 -29.84 -48.39
CA PRO A 405 -13.02 -30.73 -47.43
C PRO A 405 -11.70 -31.30 -47.98
N VAL A 406 -10.64 -31.22 -47.17
CA VAL A 406 -9.33 -31.83 -47.43
C VAL A 406 -9.33 -33.27 -46.91
N PRO A 407 -8.81 -34.26 -47.66
CA PRO A 407 -8.75 -35.66 -47.23
C PRO A 407 -7.63 -35.89 -46.20
N ILE A 408 -7.98 -36.56 -45.09
CA ILE A 408 -7.06 -37.00 -44.05
C ILE A 408 -6.36 -38.27 -44.53
N VAL A 409 -5.05 -38.17 -44.80
CA VAL A 409 -4.17 -39.32 -45.00
C VAL A 409 -3.70 -39.80 -43.64
N GLN A 410 -4.13 -41.00 -43.24
CA GLN A 410 -3.59 -41.73 -42.11
C GLN A 410 -2.18 -42.24 -42.45
N GLN A 411 -1.19 -41.88 -41.65
CA GLN A 411 0.08 -42.61 -41.55
C GLN A 411 0.20 -43.21 -40.14
N PRO A 412 0.48 -44.52 -40.01
CA PRO A 412 0.77 -45.13 -38.72
C PRO A 412 2.24 -44.90 -38.35
N VAL A 413 2.50 -44.22 -37.24
CA VAL A 413 3.83 -44.19 -36.63
C VAL A 413 3.82 -45.14 -35.44
N PHE A 414 4.47 -46.28 -35.65
CA PHE A 414 4.91 -47.21 -34.62
C PHE A 414 6.00 -46.52 -33.79
N PHE A 415 5.89 -46.53 -32.46
CA PHE A 415 7.04 -46.34 -31.59
C PHE A 415 7.08 -47.42 -30.50
N ASP A 416 8.24 -48.07 -30.50
CA ASP A 416 8.80 -49.10 -29.65
C ASP A 416 9.15 -48.54 -28.26
N PRO A 417 8.87 -49.23 -27.13
CA PRO A 417 9.21 -48.74 -25.82
C PRO A 417 10.40 -49.51 -25.23
N HIS A 418 11.66 -49.17 -25.51
CA HIS A 418 12.78 -49.59 -24.64
C HIS A 418 14.05 -48.71 -24.73
N GLN A 419 14.56 -48.37 -23.55
CA GLN A 419 15.92 -47.94 -23.18
C GLN A 419 16.41 -46.52 -23.56
N GLN A 420 16.72 -45.73 -22.53
CA GLN A 420 18.09 -45.26 -22.18
C GLN A 420 18.00 -44.43 -20.89
N GLN A 421 18.57 -44.88 -19.77
CA GLN A 421 19.97 -44.77 -19.32
C GLN A 421 20.38 -43.37 -18.82
N GLN A 422 20.90 -43.40 -17.60
CA GLN A 422 21.44 -42.30 -16.80
C GLN A 422 22.41 -41.41 -17.57
N GLN A 423 22.27 -40.09 -17.42
CA GLN A 423 23.43 -39.20 -17.48
C GLN A 423 23.25 -38.05 -16.50
N VAL A 424 23.96 -38.16 -15.38
CA VAL A 424 24.20 -37.10 -14.40
C VAL A 424 25.32 -36.22 -14.96
N VAL A 425 25.08 -34.91 -15.10
CA VAL A 425 26.13 -33.94 -15.40
C VAL A 425 26.17 -32.88 -14.30
N ALA A 426 27.38 -32.64 -13.84
CA ALA A 426 27.79 -31.90 -12.67
C ALA A 426 27.87 -30.37 -12.88
N ALA A 427 27.65 -29.63 -11.78
CA ALA A 427 28.16 -28.28 -11.46
C ALA A 427 27.54 -27.91 -10.08
N GLN A 428 28.19 -27.38 -9.04
CA GLN A 428 29.49 -26.75 -8.81
C GLN A 428 29.87 -26.97 -7.33
N ALA A 429 31.15 -27.14 -7.06
CA ALA A 429 31.69 -27.35 -5.72
C ALA A 429 31.71 -26.05 -4.90
N ALA A 430 31.03 -26.03 -3.76
CA ALA A 430 31.29 -25.09 -2.68
C ALA A 430 32.28 -25.73 -1.70
N TYR A 431 33.33 -24.97 -1.38
CA TYR A 431 34.42 -25.30 -0.48
C TYR A 431 33.87 -25.50 0.95
N TYR A 432 33.96 -26.71 1.48
CA TYR A 432 33.56 -27.07 2.85
C TYR A 432 34.81 -27.03 3.74
N ASP A 433 34.81 -26.16 4.75
CA ASP A 433 35.80 -26.14 5.84
C ASP A 433 35.36 -27.14 6.92
N PRO A 434 36.11 -28.22 7.19
CA PRO A 434 35.69 -29.25 8.13
C PRO A 434 36.12 -29.01 9.59
N ASN A 435 36.65 -27.83 9.97
CA ASN A 435 37.19 -27.63 11.33
C ASN A 435 36.55 -26.48 12.12
N ALA A 436 35.27 -26.60 12.47
CA ALA A 436 34.69 -25.90 13.63
C ALA A 436 33.39 -26.57 14.11
N VAL A 437 33.51 -27.75 14.73
CA VAL A 437 32.44 -28.29 15.60
C VAL A 437 33.02 -28.46 17.00
N VAL A 438 32.86 -27.43 17.82
CA VAL A 438 32.95 -27.57 19.28
C VAL A 438 31.53 -27.82 19.76
N TYR A 439 31.25 -29.06 20.15
CA TYR A 439 30.05 -29.41 20.91
C TYR A 439 30.18 -28.80 22.31
N ASP A 440 29.32 -27.84 22.65
CA ASP A 440 29.04 -27.51 24.05
C ASP A 440 27.93 -28.46 24.53
N GLN A 441 28.31 -29.38 25.41
CA GLN A 441 27.47 -30.45 25.94
C GLN A 441 26.93 -30.12 27.34
N ASN A 442 26.70 -28.84 27.67
CA ASN A 442 26.21 -28.42 29.00
C ASN A 442 25.01 -27.46 29.01
N ALA A 443 24.16 -27.46 27.97
CA ALA A 443 22.89 -26.72 27.97
C ALA A 443 21.68 -27.64 28.18
N ALA A 444 21.70 -28.46 29.23
CA ALA A 444 20.57 -29.27 29.67
C ALA A 444 20.26 -28.98 31.15
N ALA A 445 19.76 -27.79 31.43
CA ALA A 445 18.97 -27.52 32.64
C ALA A 445 18.17 -26.22 32.49
N ALA A 446 16.86 -26.33 32.72
CA ALA A 446 15.90 -25.26 32.94
C ALA A 446 15.41 -24.45 31.73
N LEU A 447 14.38 -24.98 31.05
CA LEU A 447 13.23 -24.16 30.63
C LEU A 447 11.96 -25.04 30.62
N ASN A 448 11.34 -25.23 31.79
CA ASN A 448 9.96 -25.70 31.85
C ASN A 448 9.05 -24.51 31.53
N VAL A 449 8.68 -24.38 30.26
CA VAL A 449 7.56 -23.51 29.86
C VAL A 449 6.30 -24.33 30.04
N TYR A 450 5.47 -23.90 30.98
CA TYR A 450 4.15 -24.44 31.26
C TYR A 450 3.20 -24.04 30.12
N ASP A 451 2.72 -25.02 29.34
CA ASP A 451 1.63 -24.87 28.37
C ASP A 451 0.32 -25.26 29.07
N PRO A 452 -0.60 -24.32 29.38
CA PRO A 452 -1.85 -24.64 30.04
C PRO A 452 -2.93 -25.25 29.13
N ASN A 453 -2.69 -25.45 27.82
CA ASN A 453 -3.75 -25.84 26.88
C ASN A 453 -3.46 -27.08 26.00
N ALA A 454 -2.45 -27.87 26.30
CA ALA A 454 -2.24 -29.17 25.64
C ALA A 454 -3.18 -30.27 26.21
N ASN A 455 -4.49 -30.16 25.92
CA ASN A 455 -5.41 -31.29 26.08
C ASN A 455 -5.26 -32.25 24.89
N ILE A 456 -4.37 -33.23 25.03
CA ILE A 456 -4.35 -34.42 24.18
C ILE A 456 -5.46 -35.34 24.67
N TYR A 457 -6.56 -35.42 23.90
CA TYR A 457 -7.54 -36.49 24.05
C TYR A 457 -6.93 -37.79 23.46
N ASP A 458 -6.43 -38.67 24.32
CA ASP A 458 -6.23 -40.08 23.98
C ASP A 458 -7.51 -40.85 24.34
N GLN A 459 -8.15 -41.44 23.33
CA GLN A 459 -9.42 -42.14 23.47
C GLN A 459 -9.28 -43.64 23.74
N ASN A 460 -8.10 -44.13 24.13
CA ASN A 460 -7.89 -45.55 24.42
C ASN A 460 -7.11 -45.77 25.72
N THR A 461 -7.79 -45.74 26.87
CA THR A 461 -7.58 -46.68 27.99
C THR A 461 -8.56 -46.37 29.13
N HIS A 462 -9.48 -47.31 29.37
CA HIS A 462 -10.30 -47.35 30.58
C HIS A 462 -9.49 -47.96 31.72
N ILE A 463 -9.02 -47.16 32.66
CA ILE A 463 -8.69 -47.62 34.02
C ILE A 463 -9.17 -46.56 35.02
N TYR A 464 -10.13 -46.94 35.86
CA TYR A 464 -10.51 -46.21 37.06
C TYR A 464 -9.41 -46.40 38.11
N ASP A 465 -8.93 -45.30 38.69
CA ASP A 465 -8.31 -45.35 40.01
C ASP A 465 -8.80 -44.16 40.87
N GLN A 466 -9.38 -44.50 42.03
CA GLN A 466 -9.89 -43.56 43.02
C GLN A 466 -8.74 -43.20 43.97
N GLY A 467 -8.09 -42.08 43.71
CA GLY A 467 -7.08 -41.49 44.59
C GLY A 467 -7.58 -40.20 45.25
N LEU A 468 -8.13 -40.35 46.44
CA LEU A 468 -8.52 -39.28 47.37
C LEU A 468 -7.32 -38.35 47.66
N ASN A 469 -7.43 -37.05 47.36
CA ASN A 469 -6.54 -36.03 47.91
C ASN A 469 -7.34 -34.77 48.25
N THR A 470 -7.62 -34.63 49.54
CA THR A 470 -8.11 -33.41 50.20
C THR A 470 -7.00 -32.37 50.23
N TYR A 471 -7.20 -31.25 49.55
CA TYR A 471 -6.49 -30.00 49.82
C TYR A 471 -7.47 -29.03 50.49
N GLU A 472 -7.21 -28.73 51.77
CA GLU A 472 -7.84 -27.63 52.51
C GLU A 472 -7.37 -26.30 51.93
N ALA A 473 -8.30 -25.49 51.44
CA ALA A 473 -8.07 -24.10 51.05
C ALA A 473 -8.29 -23.19 52.28
N PRO A 474 -7.36 -22.28 52.62
CA PRO A 474 -7.54 -21.35 53.72
C PRO A 474 -8.47 -20.18 53.31
N GLY A 475 -9.61 -20.09 54.01
CA GLY A 475 -10.24 -18.84 54.45
C GLY A 475 -10.67 -17.81 53.41
N ALA A 476 -11.79 -18.05 52.73
CA ALA A 476 -12.54 -16.98 52.06
C ALA A 476 -13.48 -16.28 53.06
N GLY A 477 -13.22 -15.01 53.33
CA GLY A 477 -14.09 -14.13 54.10
C GLY A 477 -15.44 -13.92 53.40
N ALA A 478 -16.51 -13.95 54.19
CA ALA A 478 -17.88 -13.78 53.74
C ALA A 478 -18.14 -12.37 53.21
N TYR A 479 -18.61 -12.28 51.96
CA TYR A 479 -19.31 -11.08 51.46
C TYR A 479 -20.81 -11.21 51.79
N PRO A 480 -21.48 -10.12 52.20
CA PRO A 480 -22.92 -10.13 52.41
C PRO A 480 -23.66 -10.22 51.05
N PRO A 481 -24.83 -10.89 51.01
CA PRO A 481 -25.60 -11.05 49.79
C PRO A 481 -26.20 -9.71 49.32
N PRO A 482 -26.32 -9.51 47.99
CA PRO A 482 -26.97 -8.33 47.44
C PRO A 482 -28.48 -8.35 47.69
N PRO A 483 -29.14 -7.17 47.78
CA PRO A 483 -30.58 -7.07 47.99
C PRO A 483 -31.37 -7.59 46.78
N PRO A 484 -32.59 -8.12 46.99
CA PRO A 484 -33.39 -8.71 45.92
C PRO A 484 -33.86 -7.67 44.90
N ALA A 485 -33.74 -8.02 43.63
CA ALA A 485 -34.19 -7.22 42.50
C ALA A 485 -35.72 -7.06 42.52
N SER A 486 -36.18 -5.81 42.42
CA SER A 486 -37.58 -5.44 42.24
C SER A 486 -38.11 -5.93 40.89
N ALA A 487 -39.22 -6.68 40.93
CA ALA A 487 -39.94 -7.17 39.77
C ALA A 487 -40.47 -6.01 38.90
N GLY A 488 -39.90 -5.87 37.69
CA GLY A 488 -40.41 -5.02 36.62
C GLY A 488 -41.42 -5.78 35.75
N THR A 489 -42.49 -5.09 35.39
CA THR A 489 -43.68 -5.56 34.67
C THR A 489 -43.43 -6.06 33.23
N PRO A 490 -44.28 -6.96 32.69
CA PRO A 490 -44.11 -7.52 31.35
C PRO A 490 -44.46 -6.52 30.23
N TYR A 491 -43.59 -6.46 29.22
CA TYR A 491 -43.82 -5.73 27.97
C TYR A 491 -44.73 -6.54 27.02
N SER A 492 -45.76 -5.89 26.49
CA SER A 492 -46.58 -6.36 25.37
C SER A 492 -45.82 -6.28 24.04
N PRO A 493 -45.98 -7.26 23.12
CA PRO A 493 -45.39 -7.20 21.79
C PRO A 493 -46.13 -6.23 20.87
N VAL A 494 -45.37 -5.37 20.20
CA VAL A 494 -45.82 -4.49 19.10
C VAL A 494 -45.79 -5.30 17.79
N PRO A 495 -46.84 -5.29 16.95
CA PRO A 495 -46.85 -6.00 15.68
C PRO A 495 -46.04 -5.28 14.59
N PRO A 496 -45.47 -6.00 13.60
CA PRO A 496 -44.66 -5.42 12.55
C PRO A 496 -45.51 -4.68 11.50
N SER A 497 -45.06 -3.47 11.13
CA SER A 497 -45.62 -2.67 10.04
C SER A 497 -45.11 -3.18 8.68
N PRO A 498 -45.95 -3.25 7.63
CA PRO A 498 -45.51 -3.67 6.30
C PRO A 498 -44.83 -2.51 5.57
N TYR A 499 -43.63 -2.78 5.03
CA TYR A 499 -42.93 -1.88 4.13
C TYR A 499 -43.47 -2.07 2.70
N GLN A 500 -43.96 -0.98 2.10
CA GLN A 500 -44.28 -0.88 0.69
C GLN A 500 -43.05 -0.42 -0.09
N ASP A 501 -42.80 -1.12 -1.19
CA ASP A 501 -41.82 -0.83 -2.22
C ASP A 501 -42.35 0.26 -3.17
N PRO A 502 -41.52 1.18 -3.68
CA PRO A 502 -41.79 1.71 -5.01
C PRO A 502 -40.54 1.68 -5.90
N ALA A 503 -40.61 0.80 -6.89
CA ALA A 503 -39.92 0.93 -8.16
C ALA A 503 -40.39 2.20 -8.90
N MET A 504 -39.46 3.05 -9.35
CA MET A 504 -39.64 3.89 -10.54
C MET A 504 -38.30 4.14 -11.25
N SER A 505 -38.22 3.67 -12.49
CA SER A 505 -37.28 4.15 -13.51
C SER A 505 -37.67 5.57 -13.97
N PRO A 506 -36.74 6.31 -14.61
CA PRO A 506 -37.19 7.17 -15.70
C PRO A 506 -36.35 7.01 -16.98
N THR A 507 -37.08 6.83 -18.07
CA THR A 507 -36.68 7.09 -19.46
C THR A 507 -37.31 8.42 -19.91
N TYR A 508 -36.84 8.97 -21.05
CA TYR A 508 -37.23 10.18 -21.84
C TYR A 508 -36.15 11.27 -21.76
N SER A 509 -35.37 11.60 -22.80
CA SER A 509 -35.58 11.93 -24.23
C SER A 509 -36.13 13.35 -24.54
N SER A 510 -35.32 14.06 -25.34
CA SER A 510 -35.61 15.04 -26.42
C SER A 510 -36.09 16.48 -26.16
N GLN A 511 -35.24 17.40 -26.64
CA GLN A 511 -35.49 18.58 -27.52
C GLN A 511 -36.14 19.90 -27.00
N ALA A 512 -35.26 20.93 -26.93
CA ALA A 512 -35.27 22.26 -27.56
C ALA A 512 -36.53 23.16 -27.58
N THR A 513 -36.41 24.42 -27.07
CA THR A 513 -36.42 25.67 -27.89
C THR A 513 -35.94 26.93 -27.12
N LYS A 514 -35.44 27.91 -27.87
CA LYS A 514 -34.89 29.25 -27.53
C LYS A 514 -35.93 30.27 -27.04
N THR A 515 -35.47 31.28 -26.29
CA THR A 515 -35.60 32.78 -26.41
C THR A 515 -35.42 33.39 -25.02
N GLY A 516 -34.76 34.52 -24.70
CA GLY A 516 -34.01 35.56 -25.38
C GLY A 516 -33.58 36.59 -24.29
N SER A 517 -32.42 37.23 -24.42
CA SER A 517 -31.98 38.34 -23.54
C SER A 517 -32.66 39.66 -23.92
N PRO A 518 -32.68 40.64 -22.99
CA PRO A 518 -31.73 41.75 -23.12
C PRO A 518 -31.05 42.17 -21.79
N ALA A 519 -29.85 42.70 -21.92
CA ALA A 519 -29.00 43.31 -20.88
C ALA A 519 -29.38 44.80 -20.61
N PRO A 520 -28.58 45.63 -19.92
CA PRO A 520 -27.75 45.44 -18.71
C PRO A 520 -28.04 46.52 -17.62
N ALA A 521 -27.64 46.29 -16.36
CA ALA A 521 -27.40 47.37 -15.41
C ALA A 521 -26.28 46.99 -14.43
N ASN A 522 -25.14 47.66 -14.57
CA ASN A 522 -24.15 47.90 -13.52
C ASN A 522 -24.58 49.23 -12.86
N PRO A 523 -24.45 49.44 -11.54
CA PRO A 523 -23.18 49.95 -11.06
C PRO A 523 -22.80 49.63 -9.58
N GLN A 524 -21.54 49.95 -9.30
CA GLN A 524 -20.95 50.38 -8.02
C GLN A 524 -20.30 49.36 -7.08
N PHE A 525 -18.96 49.42 -7.16
CA PHE A 525 -17.99 49.32 -6.07
C PHE A 525 -18.53 49.79 -4.71
N VAL A 526 -18.43 48.92 -3.70
CA VAL A 526 -18.11 49.32 -2.32
C VAL A 526 -17.12 48.32 -1.73
N ASN A 527 -15.98 48.85 -1.32
CA ASN A 527 -14.91 48.24 -0.55
C ASN A 527 -15.35 48.06 0.91
N PRO A 528 -15.02 46.96 1.61
CA PRO A 528 -14.88 47.00 3.04
C PRO A 528 -13.41 46.83 3.44
N GLU A 529 -12.94 47.89 4.08
CA GLU A 529 -11.67 48.02 4.76
C GLU A 529 -11.46 46.99 5.89
N ALA A 530 -10.19 46.64 6.05
CA ALA A 530 -9.47 46.47 7.31
C ALA A 530 -10.28 46.05 8.56
N TYR A 531 -10.16 44.77 8.92
CA TYR A 531 -10.39 44.34 10.28
C TYR A 531 -9.24 44.83 11.18
N VAL A 532 -9.59 45.74 12.07
CA VAL A 532 -8.76 46.28 13.15
C VAL A 532 -8.56 45.20 14.22
N SER A 533 -7.30 44.99 14.59
CA SER A 533 -6.84 44.15 15.69
C SER A 533 -7.28 44.70 17.06
N PRO A 534 -7.85 43.88 17.96
CA PRO A 534 -7.98 44.24 19.37
C PRO A 534 -6.66 44.00 20.10
N LYS A 535 -6.11 45.07 20.67
CA LYS A 535 -5.06 45.05 21.69
C LYS A 535 -5.52 44.26 22.92
N GLY A 536 -4.67 43.31 23.33
CA GLY A 536 -4.05 43.30 24.67
C GLY A 536 -4.87 42.74 25.82
N ILE A 537 -4.55 41.50 26.23
CA ILE A 537 -4.58 41.05 27.63
C ILE A 537 -3.36 40.15 27.89
N GLY A 538 -2.47 40.65 28.76
CA GLY A 538 -1.70 39.90 29.76
C GLY A 538 -0.81 38.73 29.33
N SER A 539 0.47 39.00 29.11
CA SER A 539 1.55 38.01 29.22
C SER A 539 1.71 37.53 30.68
N PRO A 540 1.70 36.22 30.99
CA PRO A 540 2.25 35.74 32.24
C PRO A 540 3.78 35.76 32.19
N GLN A 541 4.38 36.28 33.26
CA GLN A 541 5.81 36.43 33.42
C GLN A 541 6.52 35.07 33.40
N TYR A 542 7.56 34.99 32.59
CA TYR A 542 8.58 33.94 32.66
C TYR A 542 9.32 34.06 34.00
N VAL A 543 9.26 33.01 34.82
CA VAL A 543 10.15 32.82 35.96
C VAL A 543 11.44 32.20 35.43
N GLU A 544 12.55 32.92 35.58
CA GLU A 544 13.91 32.42 35.35
C GLU A 544 14.16 31.15 36.17
N ALA A 545 14.39 30.03 35.48
CA ALA A 545 14.97 28.84 36.09
C ALA A 545 16.48 29.10 36.28
N ARG A 546 16.89 29.23 37.54
CA ARG A 546 18.30 29.27 37.93
C ARG A 546 18.95 27.92 37.65
N GLU A 547 20.00 27.93 36.84
CA GLU A 547 20.94 26.80 36.70
C GLU A 547 21.61 26.51 38.05
N TYR A 548 21.35 25.32 38.61
CA TYR A 548 22.19 24.76 39.66
C TYR A 548 23.33 23.96 39.00
N LYS A 549 24.51 24.56 39.03
CA LYS A 549 25.78 23.91 38.66
C LYS A 549 26.16 22.94 39.78
N VAL A 550 25.95 21.64 39.57
CA VAL A 550 26.43 20.59 40.47
C VAL A 550 27.86 20.24 40.07
N GLU A 551 28.83 20.72 40.85
CA GLU A 551 30.22 20.26 40.79
C GLU A 551 30.31 18.83 41.33
N ALA A 552 30.60 17.87 40.45
CA ALA A 552 30.96 16.52 40.83
C ALA A 552 32.40 16.50 41.36
N LYS A 553 32.58 16.19 42.65
CA LYS A 553 33.87 15.80 43.22
C LYS A 553 34.26 14.40 42.72
N PRO A 554 35.53 14.15 42.36
CA PRO A 554 35.99 12.81 42.03
C PRO A 554 36.07 11.95 43.31
N SER A 555 35.42 10.79 43.30
CA SER A 555 35.50 9.79 44.36
C SER A 555 36.79 8.98 44.23
N ASN A 556 37.45 8.82 45.37
CA ASN A 556 38.70 8.09 45.59
C ASN A 556 38.61 6.59 45.24
N GLU A 557 39.81 6.05 45.02
CA GLU A 557 40.22 4.65 44.84
C GLU A 557 39.47 3.61 45.69
N PRO A 558 39.31 2.37 45.19
CA PRO A 558 39.09 1.22 46.05
C PRO A 558 40.42 0.55 46.45
N GLU A 559 40.65 0.50 47.75
CA GLU A 559 41.65 -0.33 48.41
C GLU A 559 41.42 -1.82 48.14
N TYR A 560 42.54 -2.51 47.91
CA TYR A 560 42.69 -3.95 47.95
C TYR A 560 42.38 -4.49 49.36
N TYR A 561 41.51 -5.51 49.46
CA TYR A 561 41.65 -6.54 50.50
C TYR A 561 41.19 -7.90 49.98
N ARG A 562 42.13 -8.85 49.95
CA ARG A 562 41.91 -10.30 49.89
C ARG A 562 41.85 -10.87 51.31
N PRO A 563 41.15 -11.99 51.48
CA PRO A 563 41.74 -13.19 52.07
C PRO A 563 42.35 -14.11 51.01
#